data_AF-A0A6V8EWK3-F1
#
_entry.id   AF-A0A6V8EWK3-F1
#
_cell.length_a   1.000
_cell.length_b   1.000
_cell.length_c   1.000
_cell.angle_alpha   90.00
_cell.angle_beta   90.00
_cell.angle_gamma   90.00
#
_symmetry.space_group_name_H-M   'P 1'
#
loop_
_entity.id
_entity.type
_entity.pdbx_description
1 polymer ?
#
loop_
_entity_poly.entity_id
_entity_poly.type
_entity_poly.pdbx_seq_one_letter_code
_entity_poly.pdbx_strand_id
1 'polypeptide(L)' 'RLGEVALVPHSSPISASGLLFFNTLYDENASCHIALGQCYSKCFRGDIGDNPESVSKAGGNASNIHVDWMIGSDELDIDG' A
#
# COMPACT_ATOMS: atom_id res chain seq x y z
N ARG A 1 3.37 12.43 0.70
CA ARG A 1 1.97 12.06 1.03
C ARG A 1 1.81 10.57 0.75
N LEU A 2 0.79 9.92 1.31
CA LEU A 2 0.56 8.49 1.08
C LEU A 2 -0.06 8.25 -0.30
N GLY A 3 0.30 7.14 -0.93
CA GLY A 3 -0.20 6.70 -2.24
C GLY A 3 -0.98 5.39 -2.18
N GLU A 4 -0.83 4.63 -1.09
CA GLU A 4 -1.45 3.32 -0.91
C GLU A 4 -1.75 3.03 0.55
N VAL A 5 -2.83 2.26 0.76
CA VAL A 5 -3.13 1.52 1.98
C VAL A 5 -3.51 0.12 1.54
N ALA A 6 -2.82 -0.90 2.08
CA ALA A 6 -3.07 -2.29 1.77
C ALA A 6 -3.31 -3.10 3.05
N LEU A 7 -4.32 -3.97 2.99
CA LEU A 7 -4.72 -4.81 4.11
C LEU A 7 -4.32 -6.26 3.85
N VAL A 8 -3.52 -6.81 4.75
CA VAL A 8 -3.06 -8.20 4.72
C VAL A 8 -3.37 -8.82 6.08
N PRO A 9 -4.21 -9.87 6.14
CA PRO A 9 -4.48 -10.55 7.41
C PRO A 9 -3.21 -11.15 8.00
N HIS A 10 -2.99 -10.96 9.31
CA HIS A 10 -1.85 -11.58 10.01
C HIS A 10 -1.86 -13.12 9.93
N SER A 11 -3.01 -13.73 9.67
CA SER A 11 -3.12 -15.17 9.44
C SER A 11 -2.68 -15.63 8.04
N SER A 12 -2.12 -14.75 7.18
CA SER A 12 -1.70 -15.11 5.82
C SER A 12 -0.52 -16.10 5.84
N PRO A 13 -0.36 -16.96 4.81
CA PRO A 13 0.73 -17.95 4.79
C PRO A 13 2.14 -17.35 4.88
N ILE A 14 2.36 -16.17 4.29
CA ILE A 14 3.67 -15.51 4.34
C ILE A 14 3.90 -14.93 5.73
N SER A 15 2.90 -14.29 6.34
CA SER A 15 2.97 -13.80 7.72
C SER A 15 3.24 -14.94 8.72
N ALA A 16 2.51 -16.05 8.57
CA ALA A 16 2.63 -17.24 9.41
C ALA A 16 3.99 -17.95 9.30
N SER A 17 4.79 -17.65 8.26
CA SER A 17 6.15 -18.18 8.16
C SER A 17 7.08 -17.63 9.26
N GLY A 18 6.77 -16.47 9.83
CA GLY A 18 7.59 -15.81 10.86
C GLY A 18 8.97 -15.36 10.35
N LEU A 19 9.16 -15.30 9.03
CA LEU A 19 10.42 -14.91 8.41
C LEU A 19 10.41 -13.43 8.04
N LEU A 20 11.55 -12.76 8.24
CA LEU A 20 11.83 -11.45 7.67
C LEU A 20 12.62 -11.65 6.37
N PHE A 21 12.04 -11.28 5.23
CA PHE A 21 12.61 -11.58 3.92
C PHE A 21 13.58 -10.51 3.42
N PHE A 22 13.58 -9.31 4.03
CA PHE A 22 14.34 -8.14 3.56
C PHE A 22 14.06 -7.84 2.08
N ASN A 23 12.82 -8.04 1.67
CA ASN A 23 12.38 -7.88 0.30
C ASN A 23 10.94 -7.39 0.29
N THR A 24 10.72 -6.22 -0.31
CA THR A 24 9.42 -5.56 -0.32
C THR A 24 8.29 -6.49 -0.78
N LEU A 25 8.47 -7.22 -1.88
CA LEU A 25 7.42 -8.09 -2.42
C LEU A 25 6.97 -9.16 -1.41
N TYR A 26 7.88 -9.74 -0.64
CA TYR A 26 7.50 -10.75 0.36
C TYR A 26 6.96 -10.09 1.63
N ASP A 27 7.66 -9.08 2.14
CA ASP A 27 7.31 -8.49 3.43
C ASP A 27 5.99 -7.69 3.35
N GLU A 28 5.68 -7.04 2.22
CA GLU A 28 4.39 -6.36 1.98
C GLU A 28 3.22 -7.35 1.91
N ASN A 29 3.47 -8.59 1.48
CA ASN A 29 2.45 -9.64 1.46
C ASN A 29 2.38 -10.43 2.78
N ALA A 30 3.20 -10.05 3.78
CA ALA A 30 3.21 -10.62 5.12
C ALA A 30 2.54 -9.72 6.17
N SER A 31 2.27 -8.45 5.85
CA SER A 31 1.80 -7.45 6.82
C SER A 31 1.07 -6.32 6.10
N CYS A 32 0.05 -5.72 6.72
CA CYS A 32 -0.55 -4.48 6.20
C CYS A 32 0.56 -3.44 5.97
N HIS A 33 0.45 -2.66 4.89
CA HIS A 33 1.44 -1.64 4.56
C HIS A 33 0.79 -0.35 4.06
N ILE A 34 1.59 0.71 4.10
CA ILE A 34 1.26 1.98 3.47
C ILE A 34 2.44 2.40 2.59
N ALA A 35 2.12 3.05 1.47
CA ALA A 35 3.15 3.56 0.56
C ALA A 35 3.30 5.07 0.65
N LEU A 36 4.53 5.55 0.77
CA LEU A 36 4.87 6.95 0.51
C LEU A 36 5.05 7.16 -0.99
N GLY A 37 4.32 8.11 -1.56
CA GLY A 37 4.52 8.54 -2.94
C GLY A 37 3.36 8.21 -3.87
N GLN A 38 3.67 7.78 -5.09
CA GLN A 38 2.74 7.71 -6.22
C GLN A 38 1.60 6.75 -5.92
N CYS A 39 0.35 7.19 -6.07
CA CYS A 39 -0.78 6.27 -6.00
C CYS A 39 -0.97 5.52 -7.33
N TYR A 40 -1.64 4.38 -7.27
CA TYR A 40 -2.14 3.72 -8.47
C TYR A 40 -3.45 4.36 -8.95
N SER A 41 -3.44 5.00 -10.12
CA SER A 41 -4.64 5.59 -10.76
C SER A 41 -5.78 4.58 -10.92
N LYS A 42 -5.43 3.30 -11.08
CA LYS A 42 -6.36 2.15 -11.18
C LYS A 42 -7.18 1.90 -9.92
N CYS A 43 -6.81 2.44 -8.76
CA CYS A 43 -7.58 2.33 -7.52
C CYS A 43 -8.78 3.29 -7.50
N PHE A 44 -8.87 4.24 -8.43
CA PHE A 44 -9.99 5.17 -8.54
C PHE A 44 -11.15 4.53 -9.34
N ARG A 45 -12.38 4.94 -9.02
CA ARG A 45 -13.56 4.54 -9.81
C ARG A 45 -13.61 5.35 -11.10
N GLY A 46 -13.55 4.66 -12.23
CA GLY A 46 -13.51 5.27 -13.57
C GLY A 46 -12.07 5.54 -14.03
N ASP A 47 -11.93 5.92 -15.29
CA ASP A 47 -10.62 6.27 -15.86
C ASP A 47 -10.31 7.74 -15.58
N ILE A 48 -9.32 7.98 -14.71
CA ILE A 48 -8.82 9.31 -14.39
C ILE A 48 -7.54 9.65 -15.17
N GLY A 49 -7.03 8.71 -15.98
CA GLY A 49 -5.72 8.78 -16.62
C GLY A 49 -4.54 8.77 -15.64
N ASP A 50 -3.33 8.88 -16.18
CA ASP A 50 -2.08 8.78 -15.42
C ASP A 50 -1.33 10.11 -15.28
N ASN A 51 -1.89 11.22 -15.78
CA ASN A 51 -1.19 12.50 -15.71
C ASN A 51 -1.24 13.07 -14.27
N PRO A 52 -0.17 13.74 -13.80
CA PRO A 52 -0.12 14.23 -12.42
C PRO A 52 -1.25 15.17 -12.01
N GLU A 53 -1.75 15.98 -12.94
CA GLU A 53 -2.81 16.96 -12.67
C GLU A 53 -4.16 16.27 -12.44
N SER A 54 -4.52 15.28 -13.27
CA SER A 54 -5.76 14.53 -13.11
C SER A 54 -5.73 13.68 -11.84
N VAL A 55 -4.60 13.03 -11.54
CA VAL A 55 -4.40 12.28 -10.29
C VAL A 55 -4.59 13.18 -9.07
N SER A 56 -3.95 14.35 -9.05
CA SER A 56 -4.06 15.31 -7.95
C SER A 56 -5.50 15.83 -7.78
N LYS A 57 -6.20 16.15 -8.88
CA LYS A 57 -7.62 16.58 -8.86
C LYS A 57 -8.55 15.50 -8.33
N ALA A 58 -8.26 14.24 -8.59
CA ALA A 58 -9.01 13.10 -8.05
C ALA A 58 -8.73 12.85 -6.55
N GLY A 59 -7.74 13.53 -5.95
CA GLY A 59 -7.33 13.34 -4.56
C GLY A 59 -6.18 12.35 -4.38
N GLY A 60 -5.65 11.81 -5.48
CA GLY A 60 -4.48 10.93 -5.47
C GLY A 60 -3.17 11.69 -5.25
N ASN A 61 -2.15 10.97 -4.79
CA ASN A 61 -0.82 11.53 -4.66
C ASN A 61 0.02 11.26 -5.92
N ALA A 62 0.54 12.32 -6.54
CA ALA A 62 1.48 12.23 -7.66
C ALA A 62 2.93 12.38 -7.15
N SER A 63 3.82 11.46 -7.55
CA SER A 63 5.21 11.41 -7.08
C SER A 63 6.10 10.61 -8.04
N ASN A 64 7.41 10.81 -7.96
CA ASN A 64 8.40 10.01 -8.73
C ASN A 64 8.82 8.72 -8.01
N ILE A 65 8.39 8.55 -6.76
CA ILE A 65 8.71 7.38 -5.93
C ILE A 65 7.42 6.72 -5.47
N HIS A 66 7.51 5.43 -5.17
CA HIS A 66 6.52 4.64 -4.44
C HIS A 66 7.32 3.73 -3.51
N VAL A 67 7.17 3.90 -2.19
CA VAL A 67 7.96 3.19 -1.19
C VAL A 67 7.04 2.66 -0.11
N ASP A 68 6.93 1.34 -0.06
CA ASP A 68 6.15 0.60 0.91
C ASP A 68 6.90 0.44 2.22
N TRP A 69 6.18 0.59 3.32
CA TRP A 69 6.62 0.10 4.62
C TRP A 69 5.49 -0.58 5.36
N MET A 70 5.83 -1.69 6.01
CA MET A 70 4.90 -2.57 6.69
C MET A 70 4.59 -2.06 8.10
N ILE A 71 3.31 -2.09 8.46
CA ILE A 71 2.77 -1.56 9.73
C ILE A 71 1.82 -2.54 10.45
N GLY A 72 1.45 -3.66 9.82
CA GLY A 72 0.55 -4.65 10.39
C GLY A 72 1.20 -5.54 11.44
N SER A 73 0.38 -5.99 12.39
CA SER A 73 0.70 -6.98 13.43
C SER A 73 -0.56 -7.76 13.83
N ASP A 74 -0.42 -8.72 14.74
CA ASP A 74 -1.51 -9.42 15.42
C ASP A 74 -2.28 -8.55 16.42
N GLU A 75 -1.75 -7.37 16.76
CA GLU A 75 -2.36 -6.40 17.67
C GLU A 75 -2.98 -5.19 16.94
N LEU A 76 -2.97 -5.16 15.60
CA LEU A 76 -3.51 -4.04 14.83
C LEU A 76 -5.04 -4.15 14.68
N ASP A 77 -5.74 -3.16 15.23
CA ASP A 77 -7.16 -2.93 14.99
C ASP A 77 -7.38 -1.82 13.94
N ILE A 78 -8.35 -2.01 13.05
CA ILE A 78 -8.67 -1.06 11.97
C ILE A 78 -10.19 -0.82 11.91
N ASP A 79 -10.59 0.43 12.10
CA ASP A 79 -11.96 0.90 11.88
C ASP A 79 -12.05 1.62 10.51
N GLY A 80 -13.21 1.51 9.83
CA GLY A 80 -13.44 2.05 8.49
C GLY A 80 -14.72 2.88 8.37
#